data_AF-W2GH26-F1
#
_entry.id   AF-W2GH26-F1
#
_cell.length_a   1.000
_cell.length_b   1.000
_cell.length_c   1.000
_cell.angle_alpha   90.00
_cell.angle_beta   90.00
_cell.angle_gamma   90.00
#
_symmetry.space_group_name_H-M   'P 1'
#
loop_
_entity.id
_entity.type
_entity.pdbx_description
1 polymer ?
#
loop_
_entity_poly.entity_id
_entity_poly.type
_entity_poly.pdbx_seq_one_letter_code
_entity_poly.pdbx_strand_id
1 'polypeptide(L)'
;MGCIFPFSAVQKGDVDLTKDARLILDLSFLKGASINDTTVDEEEITVSYDGVEPIAKRILNVASEHPGQQNMMTGDVNGVFRHIPVAADAVR
;
A
#
# COMPACT_ATOMS: atom_id res chain seq x y z
N MET A 1 23.24 4.91 15.29
CA MET A 1 22.87 3.49 15.46
C MET A 1 22.19 3.09 14.17
N GLY A 2 22.76 2.16 13.38
CA GLY A 2 22.13 1.73 12.13
C GLY A 2 20.91 0.84 12.41
N CYS A 3 19.81 1.04 11.71
CA CYS A 3 18.69 0.09 11.73
C CYS A 3 19.04 -1.13 10.88
N ILE A 4 18.76 -2.33 11.39
CA ILE A 4 18.92 -3.59 10.66
C ILE A 4 17.53 -4.14 10.38
N PHE A 5 17.24 -4.44 9.12
CA PHE A 5 16.01 -5.10 8.70
C PHE A 5 16.35 -6.26 7.75
N PRO A 6 15.69 -7.41 7.86
CA PRO A 6 15.90 -8.52 6.94
C PRO A 6 15.15 -8.27 5.62
N PHE A 7 15.67 -8.84 4.55
CA PHE A 7 15.00 -8.90 3.26
C PHE A 7 14.63 -10.34 2.95
N SER A 8 13.49 -10.53 2.29
CA SER A 8 13.01 -11.84 1.84
C SER A 8 12.49 -11.77 0.41
N ALA A 9 12.54 -12.91 -0.29
CA ALA A 9 11.96 -13.07 -1.61
C ALA A 9 10.77 -14.03 -1.51
N VAL A 10 9.61 -13.60 -1.98
CA VAL A 10 8.39 -14.40 -1.96
C VAL A 10 7.80 -14.54 -3.36
N GLN A 11 7.11 -15.65 -3.59
CA GLN A 11 6.50 -15.95 -4.87
C GLN A 11 5.38 -14.95 -5.20
N LYS A 12 5.29 -14.54 -6.48
CA LYS A 12 4.24 -13.64 -6.97
C LYS A 12 3.17 -14.41 -7.74
N GLY A 13 2.04 -14.67 -7.09
CA GLY A 13 0.98 -15.49 -7.68
C GLY A 13 1.53 -16.88 -8.02
N ASP A 14 1.20 -17.38 -9.20
CA ASP A 14 1.63 -18.72 -9.65
C ASP A 14 2.96 -18.71 -10.45
N VAL A 15 3.63 -17.54 -10.55
CA VAL A 15 4.91 -17.45 -11.26
C VAL A 15 6.03 -18.02 -10.39
N ASP A 16 6.88 -18.86 -10.97
CA ASP A 16 8.00 -19.47 -10.25
C ASP A 16 8.99 -18.42 -9.70
N LEU A 17 9.47 -18.65 -8.47
CA LEU A 17 10.40 -17.77 -7.75
C LEU A 17 11.70 -17.48 -8.50
N THR A 18 12.17 -18.40 -9.33
CA THR A 18 13.38 -18.21 -10.16
C THR A 18 13.14 -17.29 -11.34
N LYS A 19 11.88 -16.98 -11.66
CA LYS A 19 11.46 -16.13 -12.78
C LYS A 19 10.97 -14.76 -12.32
N ASP A 20 10.17 -14.72 -11.26
CA ASP A 20 9.68 -13.46 -10.66
C ASP A 20 9.55 -13.64 -9.14
N ALA A 21 9.96 -12.63 -8.39
CA ALA A 21 9.89 -12.60 -6.95
C ALA A 21 9.49 -11.22 -6.45
N ARG A 22 8.64 -11.18 -5.42
CA ARG A 22 8.40 -9.96 -4.64
C ARG A 22 9.44 -9.88 -3.54
N LEU A 23 10.20 -8.81 -3.54
CA LEU A 23 11.08 -8.48 -2.42
C LEU A 23 10.25 -7.84 -1.30
N ILE A 24 10.39 -8.37 -0.09
CA ILE A 24 9.78 -7.85 1.12
C ILE A 24 10.90 -7.45 2.08
N LEU A 25 10.91 -6.18 2.46
CA LEU A 25 11.72 -5.67 3.56
C LEU A 25 10.86 -5.74 4.82
N ASP A 26 11.31 -6.46 5.84
CA ASP A 26 10.59 -6.52 7.11
C ASP A 26 11.00 -5.33 7.99
N LEU A 27 10.29 -4.22 7.79
CA LEU A 27 10.49 -2.99 8.55
C LEU A 27 9.95 -3.07 9.99
N SER A 28 9.32 -4.19 10.38
CA SER A 28 8.82 -4.44 11.74
C SER A 28 9.82 -5.22 12.61
N PHE A 29 10.95 -5.64 12.04
CA PHE A 29 12.07 -6.23 12.76
C PHE A 29 13.08 -5.14 13.16
N LEU A 30 13.69 -5.14 14.35
CA LEU A 30 13.45 -5.93 15.56
C LEU A 30 12.35 -5.24 16.38
N LYS A 31 11.31 -5.96 16.83
CA LYS A 31 10.19 -5.35 17.56
C LYS A 31 10.65 -4.49 18.75
N GLY A 32 10.13 -3.27 18.84
CA GLY A 32 10.49 -2.25 19.83
C GLY A 32 11.69 -1.38 19.44
N ALA A 33 12.39 -1.71 18.35
CA ALA A 33 13.50 -0.97 17.79
C ALA A 33 13.50 -0.99 16.25
N SER A 34 12.37 -1.35 15.64
CA SER A 34 12.24 -1.48 14.20
C SER A 34 12.13 -0.12 13.52
N ILE A 35 12.24 -0.09 12.19
CA ILE A 35 12.02 1.14 11.43
C ILE A 35 10.58 1.64 11.65
N ASN A 36 9.60 0.73 11.65
CA ASN A 36 8.21 1.09 11.93
C ASN A 36 8.01 1.62 13.36
N ASP A 37 8.73 1.11 14.36
CA ASP A 37 8.62 1.59 15.75
C ASP A 37 9.30 2.96 15.98
N THR A 38 10.26 3.32 15.13
CA THR A 38 11.09 4.53 15.28
C THR A 38 10.74 5.65 14.30
N THR A 39 9.88 5.36 13.32
CA THR A 39 9.30 6.38 12.43
C THR A 39 8.32 7.20 13.26
N VAL A 40 8.69 8.45 13.57
CA VAL A 40 7.87 9.37 14.36
C VAL A 40 6.89 10.09 13.42
N ASP A 41 5.61 10.05 13.76
CA ASP A 41 4.53 10.79 13.09
C ASP A 41 4.60 12.29 13.42
N GLU A 42 5.70 12.98 13.08
CA GLU A 42 5.85 14.41 13.41
C GLU A 42 4.90 15.30 12.58
N GLU A 43 4.35 14.79 11.47
CA GLU A 43 3.29 15.41 10.68
C GLU A 43 2.23 14.35 10.33
N GLU A 44 1.21 14.19 11.19
CA GLU A 44 0.11 13.25 10.97
C GLU A 44 -0.68 13.63 9.72
N ILE A 45 -0.35 13.02 8.58
CA ILE A 45 -1.24 13.01 7.42
C ILE A 45 -2.43 12.14 7.82
N THR A 46 -3.56 12.77 8.13
CA THR A 46 -4.80 12.05 8.40
C THR A 46 -5.25 11.32 7.13
N VAL A 47 -4.98 10.01 7.07
CA VAL A 47 -5.48 9.13 6.02
C VAL A 47 -6.76 8.46 6.54
N SER A 48 -7.90 8.78 5.93
CA SER A 48 -9.15 8.05 6.17
C SER A 48 -9.32 6.93 5.15
N TYR A 49 -9.79 5.77 5.61
CA TYR A 49 -10.26 4.70 4.74
C TYR A 49 -11.74 4.43 5.07
N ASP A 50 -12.62 4.94 4.20
CA ASP A 50 -14.07 4.86 4.42
C ASP A 50 -14.67 3.48 4.04
N GLY A 51 -13.81 2.51 3.71
CA GLY A 51 -14.22 1.16 3.34
C GLY A 51 -14.89 1.07 1.97
N VAL A 52 -15.47 -0.10 1.70
CA VAL A 52 -16.13 -0.39 0.42
C VAL A 52 -17.59 0.04 0.36
N GLU A 53 -18.20 0.32 1.52
CA GLU A 53 -19.63 0.62 1.63
C GLU A 53 -20.05 1.90 0.88
N PRO A 54 -19.32 3.02 0.95
CA PRO A 54 -19.67 4.22 0.18
C PRO A 54 -19.64 3.98 -1.33
N ILE A 55 -18.66 3.19 -1.81
CA ILE A 55 -18.54 2.83 -3.22
C ILE A 55 -19.74 1.97 -3.65
N ALA A 56 -20.08 0.94 -2.86
CA ALA A 56 -21.23 0.07 -3.13
C ALA A 56 -22.55 0.87 -3.17
N LYS A 57 -22.77 1.75 -2.20
CA LYS A 57 -23.94 2.66 -2.18
C LYS A 57 -23.98 3.54 -3.44
N ARG A 58 -22.84 4.08 -3.87
CA ARG A 58 -22.78 4.91 -5.07
C ARG A 58 -23.16 4.12 -6.33
N ILE A 59 -22.69 2.88 -6.48
CA ILE A 59 -23.08 2.02 -7.61
C ILE A 59 -24.59 1.83 -7.65
N LEU A 60 -25.22 1.52 -6.51
CA LEU A 60 -26.67 1.30 -6.42
C LEU A 60 -27.45 2.58 -6.73
N ASN A 61 -27.01 3.72 -6.19
CA ASN A 61 -27.66 5.01 -6.45
C ASN A 61 -27.60 5.37 -7.94
N VAL A 62 -26.44 5.20 -8.59
CA VAL A 62 -26.31 5.46 -10.04
C VAL A 62 -27.19 4.51 -10.85
N ALA A 63 -27.27 3.24 -10.49
CA ALA A 63 -28.16 2.28 -11.15
C ALA A 63 -29.64 2.65 -11.02
N SER A 64 -30.03 3.25 -9.88
CA SER A 64 -31.39 3.75 -9.63
C SER A 64 -31.68 5.05 -10.39
N GLU A 65 -30.75 6.00 -10.39
CA GLU A 65 -30.89 7.32 -11.04
C GLU A 65 -30.80 7.21 -12.56
N HIS A 66 -29.95 6.31 -13.06
CA HIS A 66 -29.64 6.13 -14.48
C HIS A 66 -29.59 4.63 -14.84
N PRO A 67 -30.76 3.98 -14.99
CA PRO A 67 -30.83 2.55 -15.28
C PRO A 67 -30.02 2.17 -16.53
N GLY A 68 -29.10 1.21 -16.36
CA GLY A 68 -28.27 0.68 -17.45
C GLY A 68 -27.01 1.49 -17.77
N GLN A 69 -26.72 2.56 -17.02
CA GLN A 69 -25.54 3.41 -17.25
C GLN A 69 -24.53 3.38 -16.09
N GLN A 70 -24.70 2.45 -15.14
CA GLN A 70 -23.79 2.22 -14.03
C GLN A 70 -22.47 1.57 -14.49
N ASN A 71 -21.57 2.40 -15.01
CA ASN A 71 -20.24 1.97 -15.45
C ASN A 71 -19.21 2.27 -14.35
N MET A 72 -18.36 1.30 -14.05
CA MET A 72 -17.22 1.46 -13.15
C MET A 72 -15.93 1.26 -13.94
N MET A 73 -14.99 2.18 -13.78
CA MET A 73 -13.62 2.00 -14.22
C MET A 73 -12.78 1.53 -13.05
N THR A 74 -12.02 0.47 -13.23
CA THR A 74 -11.04 -0.01 -12.26
C THR A 74 -9.64 0.13 -12.85
N GLY A 75 -8.68 0.43 -12.00
CA GLY A 75 -7.27 0.54 -12.38
C GLY A 75 -6.38 0.05 -11.25
N ASP A 76 -5.38 -0.75 -11.60
CA ASP A 76 -4.31 -1.12 -10.67
C ASP A 76 -3.24 -0.03 -10.67
N VAL A 77 -2.95 0.54 -9.50
CA VAL A 77 -1.86 1.52 -9.35
C VAL A 77 -0.60 0.77 -8.91
N ASN A 78 -0.05 -0.02 -9.83
CA ASN A 78 1.10 -0.87 -9.52
C ASN A 78 2.34 -0.04 -9.17
N GLY A 79 2.93 -0.32 -8.01
CA GLY A 79 4.18 0.34 -7.61
C GLY A 79 4.01 1.83 -7.29
N VAL A 80 2.81 2.26 -6.89
CA VAL A 80 2.54 3.67 -6.51
C VAL A 80 3.60 4.24 -5.58
N PHE A 81 3.98 3.48 -4.54
CA PHE A 81 4.97 3.92 -3.56
C PHE A 81 6.39 4.11 -4.13
N ARG A 82 6.74 3.44 -5.24
CA ARG A 82 8.03 3.67 -5.92
C ARG A 82 8.09 5.00 -6.67
N HIS A 83 6.94 5.60 -6.95
CA HIS A 83 6.82 6.86 -7.66
C HIS A 83 6.65 8.06 -6.72
N ILE A 84 6.52 7.81 -5.41
CA ILE A 84 6.48 8.86 -4.39
C ILE A 84 7.92 9.06 -3.88
N PRO A 85 8.50 10.26 -4.00
CA PRO A 85 9.84 10.52 -3.47
C PRO A 85 9.89 10.33 -1.95
N VAL A 86 10.97 9.73 -1.46
CA VAL A 86 11.27 9.68 -0.03
C VAL A 86 12.00 10.97 0.36
N ALA A 87 11.62 11.57 1.47
CA ALA A 87 12.26 12.77 1.99
C ALA A 87 13.76 12.50 2.25
N ALA A 88 14.63 13.41 1.80
CA ALA A 88 16.08 13.17 1.81
C ALA A 88 16.66 13.03 3.23
N ASP A 89 16.03 13.68 4.20
CA ASP A 89 16.34 13.64 5.63
C ASP A 89 15.79 12.40 6.35
N ALA A 90 14.83 11.69 5.74
CA ALA A 90 14.32 10.41 6.23
C ALA A 90 15.24 9.22 5.89
N VAL A 91 16.20 9.41 4.98
CA VAL A 91 17.21 8.40 4.62
C VAL A 91 18.45 8.60 5.48
N ARG A 92 18.66 7.75 6.49
CA ARG A 92 19.83 7.75 7.38
C ARG A 92 20.82 6.65 7.07
#